data_AF-R6E2R7-F1
#
_entry.id   AF-R6E2R7-F1
#
_cell.length_a   1.000
_cell.length_b   1.000
_cell.length_c   1.000
_cell.angle_alpha   90.00
_cell.angle_beta   90.00
_cell.angle_gamma   90.00
#
_symmetry.space_group_name_H-M   'P 1'
#
loop_
_entity.id
_entity.type
_entity.pdbx_description
1 polymer ?
#
loop_
_entity_poly.entity_id
_entity_poly.type
_entity_poly.pdbx_seq_one_letter_code
_entity_poly.pdbx_strand_id
1 'polypeptide(L)'
;MSKNLDITLLLDFYGDLLTEKQRTFISYYYNDDLSLAEIAANEGITRQGVRDAIKRAESQLVNMENRLGLVARFENMKSGLGEIIEVSDEIAAYNRKNTLSKEINDATAKIKAVAGMLLAEDYS
;
A
#
# COMPACT_ATOMS: atom_id res chain seq x y z
N MET A 1 -2.52 9.16 14.52
CA MET A 1 -2.42 8.42 13.24
C MET A 1 -2.95 9.34 12.16
N SER A 2 -2.08 9.73 11.23
CA SER A 2 -2.28 10.84 10.30
C SER A 2 -3.45 10.60 9.37
N LYS A 3 -4.22 11.66 9.16
CA LYS A 3 -5.45 11.75 8.35
C LYS A 3 -5.25 11.51 6.84
N ASN A 4 -4.05 11.10 6.45
CA ASN A 4 -3.62 10.81 5.09
C ASN A 4 -3.04 9.38 5.10
N LEU A 5 -3.91 8.38 5.17
CA LEU A 5 -3.63 7.18 4.39
C LEU A 5 -3.53 7.64 2.95
N ASP A 6 -2.55 7.16 2.21
CA ASP A 6 -2.42 7.47 0.80
C ASP A 6 -3.72 7.02 0.10
N ILE A 7 -4.48 7.97 -0.42
CA ILE A 7 -5.76 7.69 -1.08
C ILE A 7 -5.52 6.74 -2.26
N THR A 8 -4.36 6.83 -2.91
CA THR A 8 -3.93 5.91 -3.96
C THR A 8 -3.86 4.47 -3.44
N LEU A 9 -3.23 4.25 -2.28
CA LEU A 9 -3.17 2.92 -1.67
C LEU A 9 -4.55 2.42 -1.24
N LEU A 10 -5.40 3.29 -0.71
CA LEU A 10 -6.79 2.91 -0.41
C LEU A 10 -7.57 2.57 -1.69
N LEU A 11 -7.29 3.25 -2.80
CA LEU A 11 -7.92 2.97 -4.09
C LEU A 11 -7.48 1.60 -4.63
N ASP A 12 -6.23 1.20 -4.44
CA ASP A 12 -5.76 -0.13 -4.84
C ASP A 12 -6.48 -1.26 -4.07
N PHE A 13 -6.75 -1.05 -2.78
CA PHE A 13 -7.39 -2.06 -1.93
C PHE A 13 -8.92 -2.08 -2.02
N TYR A 14 -9.54 -0.92 -2.22
CA TYR A 14 -10.99 -0.75 -2.09
C TYR A 14 -11.66 -0.13 -3.32
N GLY A 15 -10.91 0.24 -4.35
CA GLY A 15 -11.42 0.98 -5.51
C GLY A 15 -12.50 0.24 -6.30
N ASP A 16 -12.45 -1.09 -6.35
CA ASP A 16 -13.48 -1.92 -6.99
C ASP A 16 -14.83 -1.89 -6.28
N LEU A 17 -14.88 -1.38 -5.04
CA LEU A 17 -16.12 -1.23 -4.27
C LEU A 17 -16.76 0.15 -4.44
N LEU A 18 -16.09 1.08 -5.13
CA LEU A 18 -16.65 2.36 -5.53
C LEU A 18 -17.52 2.20 -6.78
N THR A 19 -18.41 3.17 -7.02
CA THR A 19 -19.03 3.27 -8.34
C THR A 19 -17.98 3.60 -9.40
N GLU A 20 -18.22 3.17 -10.65
CA GLU A 20 -17.31 3.40 -11.77
C GLU A 20 -16.93 4.89 -11.93
N LYS A 21 -17.91 5.81 -11.83
CA LYS A 21 -17.65 7.26 -11.88
C LYS A 21 -16.78 7.76 -10.74
N GLN A 22 -17.01 7.28 -9.52
CA GLN A 22 -16.20 7.67 -8.37
C GLN A 22 -14.76 7.19 -8.51
N ARG A 23 -14.57 5.92 -8.90
CA ARG A 23 -13.26 5.33 -9.15
C ARG A 23 -12.52 6.07 -10.27
N THR A 24 -13.22 6.40 -11.36
CA THR A 24 -12.65 7.14 -12.48
C THR A 24 -12.17 8.52 -12.03
N PHE A 25 -13.03 9.29 -11.35
CA PHE A 25 -12.67 10.67 -11.00
C PHE A 25 -11.58 10.75 -9.93
N ILE A 26 -11.56 9.81 -8.97
CA ILE A 26 -10.50 9.76 -7.97
C ILE A 26 -9.18 9.29 -8.60
N SER A 27 -9.20 8.36 -9.58
CA SER A 27 -8.02 7.96 -10.35
C SER A 27 -7.48 9.12 -11.17
N TYR A 28 -8.33 9.84 -11.91
CA TYR A 28 -7.91 11.03 -12.65
C TYR A 28 -7.23 12.07 -11.74
N TYR A 29 -7.74 12.23 -10.51
CA TYR A 29 -7.23 13.22 -9.59
C TYR A 29 -5.93 12.80 -8.87
N TYR A 30 -5.82 11.54 -8.45
CA TYR A 30 -4.68 11.06 -7.65
C TYR A 30 -3.60 10.33 -8.45
N ASN A 31 -3.95 9.69 -9.58
CA ASN A 31 -3.02 8.91 -10.41
C ASN A 31 -2.58 9.68 -11.65
N ASP A 32 -3.50 10.44 -12.27
CA ASP A 32 -3.24 11.15 -13.53
C ASP A 32 -2.99 12.66 -13.34
N ASP A 33 -2.97 13.14 -12.08
CA ASP A 33 -2.75 14.55 -11.70
C ASP A 33 -3.69 15.56 -12.39
N LEU A 34 -4.87 15.13 -12.85
CA LEU A 34 -5.84 16.02 -13.47
C LEU A 34 -6.50 16.93 -12.42
N SER A 35 -6.64 18.20 -12.75
CA SER A 35 -7.40 19.14 -11.94
C SER A 35 -8.91 18.86 -12.01
N LEU A 36 -9.65 19.30 -10.99
CA LEU A 36 -11.12 19.22 -10.98
C LEU A 36 -11.78 19.90 -12.19
N ALA A 37 -11.11 20.89 -12.79
CA ALA A 37 -11.60 21.60 -13.96
C ALA A 37 -11.41 20.77 -15.24
N GLU A 38 -10.25 20.11 -15.38
CA GLU A 38 -9.96 19.20 -16.50
C GLU A 38 -10.89 17.99 -16.46
N ILE A 39 -11.10 17.39 -15.29
CA ILE A 39 -12.05 16.28 -15.13
C ILE A 39 -13.47 16.72 -15.49
N ALA A 40 -13.89 17.91 -15.01
CA ALA A 40 -15.22 18.44 -15.31
C ALA A 40 -15.43 18.66 -16.82
N ALA A 41 -14.41 19.19 -17.51
CA ALA A 41 -14.43 19.40 -18.95
C ALA A 41 -14.50 18.08 -19.73
N ASN A 42 -13.69 17.09 -19.35
CA ASN A 42 -13.63 15.77 -19.99
C ASN A 42 -14.94 14.99 -19.83
N GLU A 43 -15.56 15.08 -18.65
CA GLU A 43 -16.73 14.29 -18.28
C GLU A 43 -18.06 15.02 -18.54
N GLY A 44 -18.02 16.26 -19.01
CA GLY A 44 -19.21 17.06 -19.30
C GLY A 44 -20.07 17.38 -18.08
N ILE A 45 -19.45 17.50 -16.89
CA ILE A 45 -20.13 17.80 -15.62
C ILE A 45 -19.59 19.07 -14.97
N THR A 46 -20.23 19.53 -13.90
CA THR A 46 -19.74 20.72 -13.19
C THR A 46 -18.52 20.37 -12.33
N ARG A 47 -17.61 21.34 -12.16
CA ARG A 47 -16.48 21.24 -11.22
C ARG A 47 -16.93 20.88 -9.79
N GLN A 48 -18.10 21.38 -9.38
CA GLN A 48 -18.69 21.05 -8.08
C GLN A 48 -19.13 19.58 -8.02
N GLY A 49 -19.73 19.07 -9.11
CA GLY A 49 -20.10 17.65 -9.23
C GLY A 49 -18.89 16.72 -9.13
N VAL A 50 -17.77 17.05 -9.78
CA VAL A 50 -16.49 16.32 -9.66
C VAL A 50 -16.01 16.32 -8.21
N ARG A 51 -15.96 17.51 -7.59
CA ARG A 51 -15.51 17.68 -6.19
C ARG A 51 -16.33 16.82 -5.22
N ASP A 52 -17.65 16.82 -5.38
CA ASP A 52 -18.54 16.07 -4.49
C ASP A 52 -18.42 14.56 -4.70
N ALA A 53 -18.19 14.11 -5.94
CA ALA A 53 -17.93 12.71 -6.23
C ALA A 53 -16.62 12.23 -5.60
N ILE A 54 -15.52 12.98 -5.75
CA ILE A 54 -14.22 12.65 -5.15
C ILE A 54 -14.31 12.60 -3.63
N LYS A 55 -14.89 13.63 -2.98
CA LYS A 55 -15.06 13.63 -1.51
C LYS A 55 -15.87 12.45 -0.99
N ARG A 56 -16.91 12.03 -1.72
CA ARG A 56 -17.71 10.85 -1.36
C ARG A 56 -16.88 9.58 -1.48
N ALA A 57 -16.09 9.45 -2.55
CA ALA A 57 -15.19 8.33 -2.76
C ALA A 57 -14.14 8.24 -1.65
N GLU A 58 -13.43 9.33 -1.34
CA GLU A 58 -12.48 9.42 -0.22
C GLU A 58 -13.12 8.96 1.10
N SER A 59 -14.33 9.46 1.39
CA SER A 59 -15.05 9.12 2.62
C SER A 59 -15.41 7.63 2.67
N GLN A 60 -15.79 7.02 1.54
CA GLN A 60 -16.09 5.60 1.45
C GLN A 60 -14.83 4.74 1.65
N LEU A 61 -13.73 5.09 0.98
CA LEU A 61 -12.43 4.42 1.12
C LEU A 61 -11.93 4.44 2.57
N VAL A 62 -11.96 5.62 3.20
CA VAL A 62 -11.55 5.77 4.61
C VAL A 62 -12.48 5.01 5.56
N ASN A 63 -13.80 4.98 5.29
CA ASN A 63 -14.74 4.20 6.10
C ASN A 63 -14.48 2.71 5.99
N MET A 64 -14.21 2.21 4.78
CA MET A 64 -13.83 0.82 4.54
C MET A 64 -12.57 0.46 5.31
N GLU A 65 -11.52 1.28 5.23
CA GLU A 65 -10.31 1.04 6.00
C GLU A 65 -10.56 1.04 7.51
N ASN A 66 -11.34 1.98 8.03
CA ASN A 66 -11.68 1.99 9.46
C ASN A 66 -12.43 0.73 9.92
N ARG A 67 -13.15 0.06 9.01
CA ARG A 67 -13.95 -1.14 9.31
C ARG A 67 -13.18 -2.44 9.08
N LEU A 68 -12.36 -2.49 8.03
CA LEU A 68 -11.71 -3.70 7.56
C LEU A 68 -10.22 -3.73 7.94
N GLY A 69 -9.57 -2.57 7.92
CA GLY A 69 -8.17 -2.40 8.31
C GLY A 69 -7.18 -3.12 7.40
N LEU A 70 -7.49 -3.30 6.11
CA LEU A 70 -6.65 -4.07 5.20
C LEU A 70 -5.31 -3.38 4.94
N VAL A 71 -5.32 -2.07 4.72
CA VAL A 71 -4.08 -1.31 4.49
C VAL A 71 -3.24 -1.29 5.76
N ALA A 72 -3.84 -1.06 6.93
CA ALA A 72 -3.10 -1.10 8.18
C ALA A 72 -2.49 -2.49 8.46
N ARG A 73 -3.21 -3.58 8.18
CA ARG A 73 -2.68 -4.95 8.32
C ARG A 73 -1.55 -5.22 7.33
N PHE A 74 -1.71 -4.76 6.11
CA PHE A 74 -0.71 -4.87 5.06
C PHE A 74 0.59 -4.17 5.44
N GLU A 75 0.53 -2.90 5.85
CA GLU A 75 1.70 -2.14 6.32
C GLU A 75 2.36 -2.79 7.54
N ASN A 76 1.58 -3.30 8.49
CA ASN A 76 2.12 -4.02 9.65
C ASN A 76 2.85 -5.31 9.23
N MET A 77 2.29 -6.06 8.27
CA MET A 77 2.91 -7.26 7.74
C MET A 77 4.22 -6.92 7.03
N LYS A 78 4.23 -5.89 6.18
CA LYS A 78 5.40 -5.38 5.48
C LYS A 78 6.50 -4.97 6.45
N SER A 79 6.14 -4.22 7.49
CA SER A 79 7.07 -3.81 8.55
C SER A 79 7.68 -5.02 9.27
N GLY A 80 6.85 -5.98 9.69
CA GLY A 80 7.32 -7.18 10.38
C GLY A 80 8.22 -8.07 9.52
N LEU A 81 7.94 -8.18 8.22
CA LEU A 81 8.82 -8.89 7.28
C LEU A 81 10.16 -8.17 7.10
N GLY A 82 10.17 -6.84 7.08
CA GLY A 82 11.38 -6.03 7.10
C GLY A 82 12.24 -6.30 8.34
N GLU A 83 11.62 -6.29 9.52
CA GLU A 83 12.31 -6.61 10.79
C GLU A 83 12.89 -8.03 10.80
N ILE A 84 12.17 -9.02 10.26
CA ILE A 84 12.67 -10.40 10.13
C ILE A 84 13.94 -10.45 9.26
N ILE A 85 13.98 -9.67 8.17
CA ILE A 85 15.16 -9.58 7.30
C ILE A 85 16.33 -8.96 8.04
N GLU A 86 16.11 -7.85 8.74
CA GLU A 86 17.14 -7.16 9.53
C GLU A 86 17.74 -8.08 10.59
N VAL A 87 16.90 -8.73 11.40
CA VAL A 87 17.34 -9.69 12.43
C VAL A 87 18.09 -10.87 11.81
N SER A 88 17.65 -11.35 10.64
CA SER A 88 18.36 -12.44 9.93
C SER A 88 19.76 -12.01 9.48
N ASP A 89 19.91 -10.77 9.02
CA ASP A 89 21.21 -10.21 8.65
C ASP A 89 22.12 -10.01 9.87
N GLU A 90 21.57 -9.58 11.00
CA GLU A 90 22.31 -9.47 12.27
C GLU A 90 22.83 -10.83 12.74
N ILE A 91 22.00 -11.88 12.70
CA ILE A 91 22.40 -13.24 13.04
C ILE A 91 23.50 -13.73 12.09
N ALA A 92 23.36 -13.49 10.79
CA ALA A 92 24.39 -13.86 9.80
C ALA A 92 25.73 -13.14 10.06
N ALA A 93 25.68 -11.85 10.40
CA ALA A 93 26.86 -11.06 10.72
C ALA A 93 27.52 -11.54 12.03
N TYR A 94 26.74 -11.85 13.06
CA TYR A 94 27.25 -12.42 14.31
C TYR A 94 27.89 -13.79 14.08
N ASN A 95 27.23 -14.68 13.33
CA ASN A 95 27.75 -15.99 12.99
C ASN A 95 29.09 -15.89 12.24
N ARG A 96 29.18 -14.98 11.26
CA ARG A 96 30.42 -14.74 10.51
C ARG A 96 31.58 -14.28 11.41
N LYS A 97 31.30 -13.54 12.49
CA LYS A 97 32.32 -13.04 13.42
C LYS A 97 32.76 -14.06 14.48
N ASN A 98 31.90 -15.00 14.86
CA ASN A 98 32.11 -15.82 16.07
C ASN A 98 32.17 -17.32 15.80
N THR A 99 31.21 -17.88 15.08
CA THR A 99 30.98 -19.33 15.01
C THR A 99 31.28 -19.93 13.64
N LEU A 100 31.16 -19.14 12.56
CA LEU A 100 31.36 -19.55 11.17
C LEU A 100 30.56 -20.81 10.77
N SER A 101 29.42 -21.07 11.42
CA SER A 101 28.58 -22.23 11.11
C SER A 101 27.93 -22.04 9.74
N LYS A 102 28.08 -23.05 8.89
CA LYS A 102 27.42 -23.08 7.59
C LYS A 102 25.91 -23.19 7.75
N GLU A 103 25.44 -24.02 8.69
CA GLU A 103 24.03 -24.27 8.96
C GLU A 103 23.30 -22.98 9.36
N ILE A 104 23.93 -22.15 10.19
CA ILE A 104 23.35 -20.85 10.58
C ILE A 104 23.27 -19.91 9.39
N ASN A 105 24.31 -19.84 8.55
CA ASN A 105 24.28 -19.01 7.35
C ASN A 105 23.20 -19.46 6.35
N ASP A 106 23.08 -20.76 6.14
CA ASP A 106 22.08 -21.33 5.23
C ASP A 106 20.66 -21.05 5.75
N ALA A 107 20.45 -21.14 7.07
CA ALA A 107 19.16 -20.83 7.70
C ALA A 107 18.79 -19.35 7.58
N THR A 108 19.70 -18.42 7.90
CA THR A 108 19.43 -16.98 7.81
C THR A 108 19.21 -16.54 6.36
N ALA A 109 19.96 -17.11 5.41
CA ALA A 109 19.75 -16.88 3.99
C ALA A 109 18.36 -17.33 3.54
N LYS A 110 17.90 -18.50 4.01
CA LYS A 110 16.56 -19.02 3.70
C LYS A 110 15.46 -18.14 4.29
N ILE A 111 15.58 -17.70 5.55
CA ILE A 111 14.61 -16.80 6.20
C ILE A 111 14.50 -15.51 5.40
N LYS A 112 15.65 -14.89 5.07
CA LYS A 112 15.70 -13.66 4.28
C LYS A 112 15.07 -13.83 2.90
N ALA A 113 15.32 -14.96 2.23
CA ALA A 113 14.72 -15.23 0.92
C ALA A 113 13.19 -15.34 1.01
N VAL A 114 12.66 -16.09 1.98
CA VAL A 114 11.20 -16.25 2.15
C VAL A 114 10.54 -14.93 2.54
N ALA A 115 11.12 -14.18 3.49
CA ALA A 115 10.59 -12.88 3.89
C ALA A 115 10.64 -11.87 2.73
N GLY A 116 11.71 -11.88 1.93
CA GLY A 116 11.86 -11.03 0.76
C GLY A 116 10.86 -11.35 -0.35
N MET A 117 10.53 -12.63 -0.57
CA MET A 117 9.48 -13.03 -1.52
C MET A 117 8.11 -12.48 -1.10
N LEU A 118 7.75 -12.62 0.19
CA LEU A 118 6.49 -12.13 0.73
C LEU A 118 6.38 -10.59 0.72
N LEU A 119 7.50 -9.87 0.62
CA LEU A 119 7.54 -8.42 0.43
C LEU A 119 7.46 -7.98 -1.04
N ALA A 120 7.80 -8.88 -1.98
CA ALA A 120 7.93 -8.57 -3.40
C ALA A 120 6.68 -8.93 -4.23
N GLU A 121 5.74 -9.72 -3.68
CA GLU A 121 4.46 -10.05 -4.33
C GLU A 121 3.49 -8.86 -4.45
N ASP A 122 3.86 -7.68 -3.93
CA ASP A 122 3.00 -6.50 -3.82
C ASP A 122 3.07 -5.51 -5.00
N TYR A 123 3.79 -5.85 -6.08
CA TYR A 123 3.89 -5.04 -7.30
C TYR A 123 3.81 -5.89 -8.57
N SER A 124 2.64 -6.46 -8.85
CA SER A 124 2.31 -7.05 -10.16
C SER A 124 0.84 -6.92 -10.50
#